data_AF-A0A2N5GI14-F1
#
_entry.id   AF-A0A2N5GI14-F1
#
_cell.length_a   1.000
_cell.length_b   1.000
_cell.length_c   1.000
_cell.angle_alpha   90.00
_cell.angle_beta   90.00
_cell.angle_gamma   90.00
#
_symmetry.space_group_name_H-M   'P 1'
#
loop_
_entity.id
_entity.type
_entity.pdbx_description
1 polymer ?
#
loop_
_entity_poly.entity_id
_entity_poly.type
_entity_poly.pdbx_seq_one_letter_code
_entity_poly.pdbx_strand_id
1 'polypeptide(L)' 'MKQVLSNPLAGAREVVSRSKMKDKRWLGSEGWVKMQRIVKTSKGNINIHFNYNTRTRKYDDFKFK' A
#
# COMPACT_ATOMS: atom_id res chain seq x y z
N MET A 1 -9.43 1.71 -11.93
CA MET A 1 -8.62 2.31 -10.84
C MET A 1 -9.41 3.10 -9.79
N LYS A 2 -10.51 3.83 -10.11
CA LYS A 2 -11.26 4.63 -9.12
C LYS A 2 -11.64 3.87 -7.83
N GLN A 3 -12.02 2.59 -7.94
CA GLN A 3 -12.40 1.74 -6.81
C GLN A 3 -11.26 1.43 -5.82
N VAL A 4 -10.00 1.44 -6.27
CA VAL A 4 -8.86 1.19 -5.37
C VAL A 4 -8.49 2.46 -4.62
N LEU A 5 -8.61 3.62 -5.27
CA LEU A 5 -8.34 4.92 -4.66
C LEU A 5 -9.40 5.31 -3.62
N SER A 6 -10.64 4.82 -3.75
CA SER A 6 -11.70 5.11 -2.78
C SER A 6 -11.55 4.37 -1.45
N ASN A 7 -11.03 3.13 -1.47
CA ASN A 7 -10.68 2.40 -0.25
C ASN A 7 -9.47 1.48 -0.51
N PRO A 8 -8.24 2.01 -0.42
CA PRO A 8 -7.02 1.26 -0.72
C PRO A 8 -6.79 0.06 0.20
N LEU A 9 -7.23 0.15 1.47
CA LEU A 9 -7.00 -0.89 2.48
C LEU A 9 -7.90 -2.11 2.32
N ALA A 10 -9.05 -1.99 1.66
CA ALA A 10 -9.96 -3.11 1.48
C ALA A 10 -9.30 -4.27 0.73
N GLY A 11 -9.08 -5.40 1.42
CA GLY A 11 -8.40 -6.57 0.87
C GLY A 11 -6.90 -6.37 0.63
N ALA A 12 -6.30 -5.32 1.20
CA ALA A 12 -4.85 -5.13 1.21
C ALA A 12 -4.21 -5.87 2.38
N ARG A 13 -2.96 -6.28 2.21
CA ARG A 13 -2.11 -6.88 3.24
C ARG A 13 -0.79 -6.12 3.35
N GLU A 14 -0.22 -6.09 4.55
CA GLU A 14 1.13 -5.60 4.75
C GLU A 14 2.14 -6.56 4.10
N VAL A 15 3.12 -6.01 3.37
CA VAL A 15 4.21 -6.77 2.74
C VAL A 15 5.59 -6.32 3.21
N VAL A 16 5.71 -5.11 3.74
CA VAL A 16 6.91 -4.65 4.46
C VAL A 16 6.45 -3.97 5.74
N SER A 17 6.88 -4.53 6.86
CA SER A 17 6.55 -4.01 8.18
C SER A 17 7.31 -2.74 8.52
N ARG A 18 6.78 -2.02 9.50
CA ARG A 18 7.36 -0.78 10.04
C ARG A 18 8.84 -0.92 10.38
N SER A 19 9.24 -2.02 11.02
CA SER A 19 10.65 -2.25 11.41
C SER A 19 11.61 -2.41 10.23
N LYS A 20 11.09 -2.69 9.03
CA LYS A 20 11.87 -2.89 7.80
C LYS A 20 11.80 -1.68 6.84
N MET A 21 10.94 -0.69 7.11
CA MET A 21 10.86 0.54 6.33
C MET A 21 11.99 1.51 6.70
N LYS A 22 13.03 1.55 5.87
CA LYS A 22 14.23 2.39 6.06
C LYS A 22 14.32 3.59 5.10
N ASP A 23 13.38 3.72 4.17
CA ASP A 23 13.36 4.84 3.22
C ASP A 23 13.05 6.14 3.97
N LYS A 24 13.87 7.19 3.76
CA LYS A 24 13.72 8.49 4.42
C LYS A 24 12.38 9.18 4.14
N ARG A 25 11.73 8.89 3.01
CA ARG A 25 10.41 9.46 2.65
C ARG A 25 9.26 8.75 3.36
N TRP A 26 9.45 7.47 3.66
CA TRP A 26 8.44 6.61 4.26
C TRP A 26 9.05 5.82 5.43
N LEU A 27 9.57 6.55 6.42
CA LEU A 27 10.26 5.91 7.54
C LEU A 27 9.32 5.08 8.39
N GLY A 28 9.74 3.87 8.71
CA GLY A 28 9.05 3.01 9.66
C GLY A 28 8.80 3.72 10.97
N SER A 29 9.82 4.37 11.55
CA SER A 29 9.70 5.16 12.78
C SER A 29 8.58 6.21 12.76
N GLU A 30 8.17 6.68 11.58
CA GLU A 30 7.10 7.67 11.41
C GLU A 30 5.71 7.05 11.16
N GLY A 31 5.60 5.73 11.03
CA GLY A 31 4.31 5.03 10.88
C GLY A 31 4.13 4.33 9.55
N TRP A 32 5.11 4.42 8.65
CA TRP A 32 4.97 3.89 7.32
C TRP A 32 5.17 2.37 7.26
N VAL A 33 4.33 1.73 6.46
CA VAL A 33 4.38 0.32 6.07
C VAL A 33 4.13 0.21 4.57
N LYS A 34 4.59 -0.87 3.95
CA LYS A 34 4.26 -1.15 2.55
C LYS A 34 3.12 -2.14 2.48
N MET A 35 2.10 -1.78 1.71
CA MET A 35 0.89 -2.56 1.51
C MET A 35 0.82 -3.12 0.09
N GLN A 36 0.14 -4.26 -0.05
CA GLN A 36 -0.20 -4.87 -1.32
C GLN A 36 -1.69 -5.15 -1.36
N ARG A 37 -2.33 -4.84 -2.50
CA ARG A 37 -3.68 -5.30 -2.84
C ARG A 37 -3.67 -6.00 -4.18
N ILE A 38 -4.32 -7.16 -4.27
CA ILE A 38 -4.51 -7.88 -5.52
C ILE A 38 -5.97 -7.73 -5.94
N VAL A 39 -6.20 -7.20 -7.13
CA VAL A 39 -7.53 -7.05 -7.72
C VAL A 39 -7.67 -8.05 -8.85
N LYS A 40 -8.57 -9.02 -8.69
CA LYS A 40 -8.91 -9.99 -9.73
C LYS A 40 -9.76 -9.30 -10.81
N THR A 41 -9.44 -9.52 -12.07
CA THR A 41 -10.19 -9.03 -13.24
C THR A 41 -10.40 -10.17 -14.23
N SER A 42 -11.26 -9.98 -15.22
CA SER A 42 -11.46 -10.95 -16.31
C SER A 42 -10.20 -11.19 -17.16
N LYS A 43 -9.21 -10.28 -17.10
CA LYS A 43 -7.94 -10.35 -17.85
C LYS A 43 -6.75 -10.80 -16.98
N GLY A 44 -7.00 -11.22 -15.74
CA GLY A 44 -5.96 -11.59 -14.78
C GLY A 44 -5.94 -10.69 -13.55
N ASN A 45 -4.82 -10.70 -12.83
CA ASN A 45 -4.67 -10.00 -11.55
C ASN A 45 -3.91 -8.69 -11.73
N ILE A 46 -4.44 -7.61 -11.17
CA ILE A 46 -3.71 -6.33 -11.02
C ILE A 46 -3.13 -6.31 -9.61
N ASN A 47 -1.81 -6.18 -9.52
CA ASN A 47 -1.08 -6.12 -8.27
C ASN A 47 -0.73 -4.67 -7.94
N ILE A 48 -1.23 -4.18 -6.81
CA ILE A 48 -1.14 -2.78 -6.43
C ILE A 48 -0.33 -2.68 -5.16
N HIS A 49 0.80 -2.00 -5.22
CA HIS A 49 1.61 -1.66 -4.06
C HIS A 49 1.41 -0.19 -3.70
N PHE A 50 1.41 0.12 -2.42
CA PHE A 50 1.36 1.50 -1.92
C PHE A 50 1.98 1.58 -0.52
N ASN A 51 2.45 2.76 -0.15
CA ASN A 51 2.87 3.05 1.21
C ASN A 51 1.69 3.59 2.00
N TYR A 52 1.54 3.11 3.23
CA TYR A 52 0.48 3.55 4.14
C TYR A 52 1.10 3.96 5.47
N ASN A 53 0.75 5.13 5.96
CA ASN A 53 1.13 5.57 7.28
C ASN A 53 0.01 5.22 8.27
N THR A 54 0.25 4.26 9.16
CA THR A 54 -0.75 3.78 10.12
C THR A 54 -1.11 4.81 11.19
N ARG A 55 -0.26 5.82 11.42
CA ARG A 55 -0.48 6.90 12.39
C ARG A 55 -1.34 8.01 11.80
N THR A 56 -1.00 8.48 10.60
CA THR A 56 -1.66 9.62 9.95
C THR A 56 -2.77 9.21 8.99
N ARG A 57 -2.92 7.91 8.72
CA ARG A 57 -3.84 7.33 7.73
C ARG A 57 -3.62 7.82 6.29
N LYS A 58 -2.42 8.35 6.00
CA LYS A 58 -2.03 8.82 4.67
C LYS A 58 -1.57 7.67 3.78
N TYR A 59 -1.80 7.80 2.48
CA TYR A 59 -1.37 6.88 1.44
C TYR A 59 -0.41 7.58 0.48
N ASP A 60 0.54 6.84 -0.07
CA ASP A 60 1.51 7.36 -1.04
C ASP A 60 2.09 6.24 -1.94
N ASP A 61 2.82 6.61 -3.00
CA ASP A 61 3.58 5.71 -3.89
C ASP A 61 2.78 4.54 -4.49
N PHE A 62 1.57 4.82 -5.00
CA PHE A 62 0.76 3.82 -5.69
C PHE A 62 1.46 3.32 -6.97
N LYS A 63 1.73 2.02 -7.02
CA LYS A 63 2.34 1.31 -8.15
C LYS A 63 1.45 0.17 -8.59
N PHE A 64 1.10 0.15 -9.87
CA PHE A 64 0.24 -0.85 -10.50
C PHE A 64 1.12 -1.74 -11.37
N LYS A 65 1.06 -3.05 -11.14
CA LYS A 65 1.80 -4.08 -11.86
C LYS A 65 0.87 -5.20 -12.31
#